data_AF-A0A0Q0GDF4-F1
#
_entry.id   AF-A0A0Q0GDF4-F1
#
_cell.length_a   1.000
_cell.length_b   1.000
_cell.length_c   1.000
_cell.angle_alpha   90.00
_cell.angle_beta   90.00
_cell.angle_gamma   90.00
#
_symmetry.space_group_name_H-M   'P 1'
#
loop_
_entity.id
_entity.type
_entity.pdbx_description
1 polymer ?
#
loop_
_entity_poly.entity_id
_entity_poly.type
_entity_poly.pdbx_seq_one_letter_code
_entity_poly.pdbx_strand_id
1 'polypeptide(L)'
;MKNTKSQFIRQYVRASKSPWDDSSTILLLADVVDEQSLELNFNNYIYLHRDSVGKILGISISNSMLEKNTSFENRYLEGVDMTLFLLVYIEQITQFCELFSEEFQQIFMQTPTTFFAAAESDWVDIIDNA
;
A
#
# COMPACT_ATOMS: atom_id res chain seq x y z
N MET A 1 2.18 1.30 -25.15
CA MET A 1 1.52 0.82 -23.90
C MET A 1 0.03 0.78 -24.15
N LYS A 2 -0.64 -0.35 -23.86
CA LYS A 2 -2.11 -0.41 -23.91
C LYS A 2 -2.64 0.60 -22.87
N ASN A 3 -3.63 1.38 -23.28
CA ASN A 3 -4.22 2.47 -22.49
C ASN A 3 -5.17 1.94 -21.40
N THR A 4 -4.80 0.84 -20.75
CA THR A 4 -5.50 0.25 -19.62
C THR A 4 -5.09 1.03 -18.38
N LYS A 5 -6.07 1.65 -17.70
CA LYS A 5 -5.83 2.30 -16.42
C LYS A 5 -5.25 1.26 -15.46
N SER A 6 -4.06 1.54 -14.95
CA SER A 6 -3.44 0.74 -13.90
C SER A 6 -4.37 0.61 -12.69
N GLN A 7 -4.38 -0.59 -12.11
CA GLN A 7 -5.01 -0.83 -10.80
C GLN A 7 -4.04 -0.56 -9.64
N PHE A 8 -2.74 -0.45 -9.93
CA PHE A 8 -1.67 -0.27 -8.95
C PHE A 8 -1.56 1.18 -8.48
N ILE A 9 -1.50 2.14 -9.40
CA ILE A 9 -1.44 3.57 -9.09
C ILE A 9 -2.70 4.28 -9.56
N ARG A 10 -3.31 5.07 -8.68
CA ARG A 10 -4.53 5.82 -8.98
C ARG A 10 -4.41 7.26 -8.57
N GLN A 11 -4.59 8.17 -9.53
CA GLN A 11 -4.87 9.57 -9.23
C GLN A 11 -6.35 9.76 -8.92
N TYR A 12 -6.66 10.54 -7.90
CA TYR A 12 -8.04 10.89 -7.59
C TYR A 12 -8.59 11.90 -8.60
N VAL A 13 -9.80 11.65 -9.08
CA VAL A 13 -10.55 12.58 -9.96
C VAL A 13 -11.46 13.51 -9.14
N ARG A 14 -11.69 13.15 -7.88
CA ARG A 14 -12.50 13.89 -6.90
C ARG A 14 -11.84 13.76 -5.53
N ALA A 15 -12.09 14.71 -4.63
CA ALA A 15 -11.58 14.66 -3.26
C ALA A 15 -11.84 13.29 -2.62
N SER A 16 -10.81 12.73 -1.99
CA SER A 16 -10.89 11.48 -1.25
C SER A 16 -11.76 11.64 0.00
N LYS A 17 -12.12 10.51 0.61
CA LYS A 17 -12.74 10.45 1.95
C LYS A 17 -11.72 10.10 3.04
N SER A 18 -10.43 10.04 2.69
CA SER A 18 -9.34 9.91 3.65
C SER A 18 -9.27 11.16 4.53
N PRO A 19 -8.63 11.09 5.71
CA PRO A 19 -8.45 12.24 6.58
C PRO A 19 -7.42 13.24 6.04
N TRP A 20 -6.72 12.92 4.95
CA TRP A 20 -5.61 13.71 4.40
C TRP A 20 -6.00 14.43 3.10
N ASP A 21 -5.25 15.48 2.76
CA ASP A 21 -5.30 16.13 1.44
C ASP A 21 -4.49 15.33 0.39
N ASP A 22 -4.93 14.10 0.16
CA ASP A 22 -4.28 13.19 -0.78
C ASP A 22 -4.70 13.47 -2.24
N SER A 23 -3.81 13.13 -3.17
CA SER A 23 -4.02 13.30 -4.61
C SER A 23 -3.88 11.98 -5.38
N SER A 24 -3.19 11.00 -4.80
CA SER A 24 -3.06 9.67 -5.39
C SER A 24 -2.93 8.56 -4.35
N THR A 25 -3.17 7.33 -4.78
CA THR A 25 -2.85 6.13 -4.02
C THR A 25 -2.00 5.15 -4.80
N ILE A 26 -1.23 4.35 -4.07
CA ILE A 26 -0.65 3.09 -4.56
C ILE A 26 -1.37 1.95 -3.83
N LEU A 27 -1.83 0.94 -4.57
CA LEU A 27 -2.40 -0.28 -4.01
C LEU A 27 -1.25 -1.22 -3.62
N LEU A 28 -1.02 -1.40 -2.32
CA LEU A 28 0.05 -2.25 -1.79
C LEU A 28 -0.40 -3.69 -1.57
N LEU A 29 -1.70 -3.90 -1.36
CA LEU A 29 -2.29 -5.22 -1.15
C LEU A 29 -3.75 -5.21 -1.58
N ALA A 30 -4.19 -6.26 -2.26
CA ALA A 30 -5.58 -6.64 -2.45
C ALA A 30 -5.69 -8.17 -2.55
N ASP A 31 -6.88 -8.72 -2.31
CA ASP A 31 -7.11 -10.14 -2.60
C ASP A 31 -7.11 -10.36 -4.11
N VAL A 32 -6.38 -11.37 -4.59
CA VAL A 32 -6.34 -11.74 -6.01
C VAL A 32 -7.32 -12.87 -6.25
N VAL A 33 -8.31 -12.64 -7.11
CA VAL A 33 -9.31 -13.64 -7.51
C VAL A 33 -8.78 -14.50 -8.64
N ASP A 34 -8.10 -13.87 -9.60
CA ASP A 34 -7.43 -14.53 -10.73
C ASP A 34 -6.17 -13.75 -11.12
N GLU A 35 -5.01 -14.39 -11.02
CA GLU A 35 -3.71 -13.81 -11.37
C GLU A 35 -3.54 -13.59 -12.88
N GLN A 36 -4.15 -14.42 -13.73
CA GLN A 36 -3.96 -14.32 -15.19
C GLN A 36 -4.67 -13.10 -15.77
N SER A 37 -5.85 -12.79 -15.23
CA SER A 37 -6.63 -11.61 -15.61
C SER A 37 -6.37 -10.40 -14.71
N LEU A 38 -5.59 -10.56 -13.63
CA LEU A 38 -5.42 -9.59 -12.55
C LEU A 38 -6.76 -9.08 -12.02
N GLU A 39 -7.70 -10.00 -11.82
CA GLU A 39 -8.98 -9.72 -11.17
C GLU A 39 -8.76 -9.61 -9.66
N LEU A 40 -9.12 -8.44 -9.10
CA LEU A 40 -8.91 -8.12 -7.69
C LEU A 40 -10.24 -8.04 -6.94
N ASN A 41 -10.18 -8.45 -5.67
CA ASN A 41 -11.22 -8.24 -4.68
C ASN A 41 -10.65 -7.35 -3.54
N PHE A 42 -11.51 -6.53 -2.97
CA PHE A 42 -11.16 -5.53 -1.97
C PHE A 42 -11.74 -5.87 -0.58
N ASN A 43 -11.83 -7.15 -0.25
CA ASN A 43 -12.20 -7.59 1.10
C ASN A 43 -11.04 -7.32 2.07
N ASN A 44 -9.81 -7.66 1.70
CA ASN A 44 -8.57 -7.21 2.32
C ASN A 44 -7.85 -6.29 1.34
N TYR A 45 -7.46 -5.10 1.80
CA TYR A 45 -6.62 -4.19 1.01
C TYR A 45 -5.79 -3.26 1.88
N ILE A 46 -4.71 -2.76 1.28
CA ILE A 46 -3.88 -1.67 1.81
C ILE A 46 -3.66 -0.67 0.68
N TYR A 47 -4.08 0.58 0.88
CA TYR A 47 -3.73 1.71 0.01
C TYR A 47 -2.70 2.60 0.70
N LEU A 48 -1.62 2.94 0.03
CA LEU A 48 -0.69 4.01 0.42
C LEU A 48 -1.18 5.33 -0.15
N HIS A 49 -1.41 6.32 0.70
CA HIS A 49 -1.92 7.64 0.33
C HIS A 49 -0.78 8.63 0.15
N ARG A 50 -0.84 9.41 -0.94
CA ARG A 50 0.16 10.43 -1.25
C ARG A 50 -0.46 11.76 -1.64
N ASP A 51 0.21 12.85 -1.28
CA ASP A 51 -0.18 14.21 -1.68
C ASP A 51 0.10 14.48 -3.17
N SER A 52 -0.16 15.72 -3.60
CA SER A 52 0.01 16.16 -4.99
C SER A 52 1.45 16.16 -5.50
N VAL A 53 2.43 16.14 -4.60
CA VAL A 53 3.86 16.09 -4.92
C VAL A 53 4.49 14.72 -4.66
N GLY A 54 3.70 13.75 -4.19
CA GLY A 54 4.09 12.36 -3.98
C GLY A 54 4.59 12.03 -2.57
N LYS A 55 4.46 12.92 -1.59
CA LYS A 55 4.80 12.58 -0.19
C LYS A 55 3.81 11.57 0.37
N ILE A 56 4.32 10.60 1.12
CA ILE A 56 3.49 9.63 1.85
C ILE A 56 2.79 10.36 3.00
N LEU A 57 1.47 10.16 3.10
CA LEU A 57 0.64 10.71 4.17
C LEU A 57 0.24 9.64 5.19
N GLY A 58 0.06 8.41 4.73
CA GLY A 58 -0.36 7.27 5.54
C GLY A 58 -0.86 6.12 4.70
N ILE A 59 -1.44 5.12 5.33
CA ILE A 59 -2.14 4.01 4.66
C ILE A 59 -3.61 3.94 5.06
N SER A 60 -4.45 3.43 4.18
CA SER A 60 -5.78 2.96 4.58
C SER A 60 -5.90 1.45 4.38
N ILE A 61 -6.48 0.80 5.39
CA ILE A 61 -6.72 -0.64 5.40
C ILE A 61 -8.22 -0.92 5.25
N SER A 62 -8.55 -2.13 4.79
CA SER A 62 -9.94 -2.60 4.75
C SER A 62 -10.53 -2.76 6.17
N ASN A 63 -11.86 -2.70 6.29
CA ASN A 63 -12.53 -3.00 7.56
C ASN A 63 -12.27 -4.43 8.04
N SER A 64 -12.21 -5.41 7.12
CA SER A 64 -11.91 -6.81 7.49
C SER A 64 -10.53 -6.94 8.11
N MET A 65 -9.54 -6.19 7.61
CA MET A 65 -8.21 -6.16 8.20
C MET A 65 -8.19 -5.43 9.55
N LEU A 66 -8.92 -4.31 9.69
CA LEU A 66 -9.05 -3.62 10.98
C LEU A 66 -9.67 -4.53 12.06
N GLU A 67 -10.74 -5.25 11.73
CA GLU A 67 -11.42 -6.19 12.64
C GLU A 67 -10.49 -7.32 13.13
N LYS A 68 -9.54 -7.75 12.29
CA LYS A 68 -8.52 -8.76 12.65
C LYS A 68 -7.37 -8.18 13.47
N ASN A 69 -7.18 -6.87 13.45
CA ASN A 69 -6.08 -6.18 14.12
C ASN A 69 -6.65 -5.15 15.11
N THR A 70 -7.30 -5.63 16.17
CA THR A 70 -8.03 -4.81 17.15
C THR A 70 -7.16 -3.84 17.95
N SER A 71 -5.84 -3.92 17.79
CA SER A 71 -4.86 -2.99 18.36
C SER A 71 -4.96 -1.59 17.75
N PHE A 72 -5.46 -1.46 16.53
CA PHE A 72 -5.62 -0.18 15.84
C PHE A 72 -7.02 0.39 16.05
N GLU A 73 -7.10 1.68 16.35
CA GLU A 73 -8.37 2.34 16.63
C GLU A 73 -9.19 2.63 15.36
N ASN A 74 -8.52 2.83 14.23
CA ASN A 74 -9.18 3.20 12.99
C ASN A 74 -8.43 2.68 11.75
N ARG A 75 -9.07 2.74 10.58
CA ARG A 75 -8.54 2.18 9.33
C ARG A 75 -7.52 3.04 8.59
N TYR A 76 -7.25 4.25 9.05
CA TYR A 76 -6.27 5.18 8.49
C TYR A 76 -5.08 5.24 9.44
N LEU A 77 -3.96 4.66 9.03
CA LEU A 77 -2.77 4.54 9.85
C LEU A 77 -1.68 5.48 9.33
N GLU A 78 -0.94 6.09 10.24
CA GLU A 78 0.20 6.95 9.97
C GLU A 78 1.30 6.69 11.00
N GLY A 79 2.51 7.23 10.75
CA GLY A 79 3.65 7.09 11.66
C GLY A 79 3.94 5.62 12.02
N VAL A 80 4.10 5.36 13.32
CA VAL A 80 4.50 4.05 13.86
C VAL A 80 3.46 2.98 13.58
N ASP A 81 2.16 3.30 13.69
CA ASP A 81 1.07 2.35 13.43
C ASP A 81 1.06 1.89 11.97
N MET A 82 1.29 2.82 11.04
CA MET A 82 1.46 2.48 9.61
C MET A 82 2.67 1.56 9.42
N THR A 83 3.82 1.92 9.97
CA THR A 83 5.06 1.15 9.80
C THR A 83 4.91 -0.26 10.37
N LEU A 84 4.35 -0.41 11.56
CA LEU A 84 4.06 -1.69 12.20
C LEU A 84 3.13 -2.55 11.33
N PHE A 85 2.04 -1.96 10.82
CA PHE A 85 1.11 -2.68 9.96
C PHE A 85 1.77 -3.14 8.66
N LEU A 86 2.55 -2.27 8.01
CA LEU A 86 3.27 -2.63 6.79
C LEU A 86 4.28 -3.75 7.03
N LEU A 87 4.98 -3.72 8.16
CA LEU A 87 5.94 -4.77 8.54
C LEU A 87 5.24 -6.12 8.75
N VAL A 88 4.10 -6.15 9.45
CA VAL A 88 3.32 -7.37 9.69
C VAL A 88 2.85 -8.03 8.38
N TYR A 89 2.58 -7.24 7.34
CA TYR A 89 2.07 -7.72 6.04
C TYR A 89 3.13 -7.69 4.93
N ILE A 90 4.42 -7.52 5.26
CA ILE A 90 5.46 -7.23 4.27
C ILE A 90 5.61 -8.32 3.21
N GLU A 91 5.49 -9.60 3.60
CA GLU A 91 5.57 -10.72 2.66
C GLU A 91 4.41 -10.69 1.65
N GLN A 92 3.18 -10.49 2.12
CA GLN A 92 2.00 -10.44 1.25
C GLN A 92 2.03 -9.20 0.36
N ILE A 93 2.47 -8.05 0.89
CA ILE A 93 2.64 -6.82 0.13
C ILE A 93 3.68 -7.03 -0.98
N THR A 94 4.81 -7.65 -0.66
CA THR A 94 5.88 -7.94 -1.62
C THR A 94 5.35 -8.80 -2.76
N GLN A 95 4.71 -9.93 -2.43
CA GLN A 95 4.13 -10.85 -3.42
C GLN A 95 3.08 -10.16 -4.30
N PHE A 96 2.19 -9.37 -3.71
CA PHE A 96 1.19 -8.62 -4.45
C PHE A 96 1.82 -7.59 -5.39
N CYS A 97 2.82 -6.83 -4.92
CA CYS A 97 3.48 -5.81 -5.72
C CYS A 97 4.29 -6.40 -6.89
N GLU A 98 4.75 -7.65 -6.81
CA GLU A 98 5.40 -8.34 -7.93
C GLU A 98 4.47 -8.54 -9.14
N LEU A 99 3.15 -8.64 -8.92
CA LEU A 99 2.14 -8.66 -9.99
C LEU A 99 2.14 -7.35 -10.81
N PHE A 100 2.69 -6.27 -10.24
CA PHE A 100 2.80 -4.94 -10.84
C PHE A 100 4.26 -4.47 -10.94
N SER A 101 5.22 -5.39 -11.01
CA SER A 101 6.66 -5.11 -10.92
C SER A 101 7.16 -4.02 -11.87
N GLU A 102 6.70 -3.99 -13.13
CA GLU A 102 7.07 -2.94 -14.10
C GLU A 102 6.63 -1.55 -13.65
N GLU A 103 5.40 -1.41 -13.14
CA GLU A 103 4.88 -0.13 -12.67
C GLU A 103 5.51 0.27 -11.33
N PHE A 104 5.75 -0.70 -10.45
CA PHE A 104 6.46 -0.49 -9.20
C PHE A 104 7.86 0.07 -9.47
N GLN A 105 8.61 -0.54 -10.39
CA GLN A 105 9.95 -0.08 -10.78
C GLN A 105 9.96 1.33 -11.34
N GLN A 106 8.92 1.75 -12.07
CA GLN A 106 8.82 3.13 -12.57
C GLN A 106 8.68 4.17 -11.45
N ILE A 107 8.17 3.77 -10.28
CA ILE A 107 7.97 4.66 -9.13
C ILE A 107 9.18 4.61 -8.19
N PHE A 108 9.66 3.41 -7.88
CA PHE A 108 10.63 3.18 -6.81
C PHE A 108 12.05 2.88 -7.32
N MET A 109 12.22 2.74 -8.64
CA MET A 109 13.52 2.43 -9.28
C MET A 109 14.16 1.12 -8.78
N GLN A 110 13.37 0.23 -8.19
CA GLN A 110 13.76 -1.08 -7.65
C GLN A 110 12.64 -2.10 -7.89
N THR A 111 12.96 -3.39 -7.88
CA THR A 111 11.93 -4.44 -7.82
C THR A 111 11.21 -4.39 -6.46
N PRO A 112 9.96 -4.86 -6.37
CA PRO A 112 9.27 -5.00 -5.08
C PRO A 112 10.08 -5.79 -4.07
N THR A 113 10.58 -6.97 -4.44
CA THR A 113 11.41 -7.82 -3.56
C THR A 113 12.62 -7.08 -3.00
N THR A 114 13.38 -6.35 -3.83
CA THR A 114 14.57 -5.62 -3.37
C THR A 114 14.17 -4.42 -2.50
N PHE A 115 13.13 -3.69 -2.88
CA PHE A 115 12.66 -2.53 -2.13
C PHE A 115 12.20 -2.92 -0.73
N PHE A 116 11.32 -3.93 -0.60
CA PHE A 116 10.78 -4.32 0.69
C PHE A 116 11.81 -5.01 1.58
N ALA A 117 12.75 -5.79 1.02
CA ALA A 117 13.86 -6.34 1.80
C ALA A 117 14.75 -5.25 2.43
N ALA A 118 14.95 -4.12 1.74
CA ALA A 118 15.66 -2.98 2.30
C ALA A 118 14.80 -2.21 3.31
N ALA A 119 13.54 -1.97 2.97
CA ALA A 119 12.60 -1.22 3.81
C ALA A 119 12.31 -1.92 5.14
N GLU A 120 12.33 -3.26 5.19
CA GLU A 120 12.10 -4.04 6.40
C GLU A 120 13.03 -3.62 7.54
N SER A 121 14.33 -3.50 7.26
CA SER A 121 15.32 -3.07 8.25
C SER A 121 15.04 -1.66 8.75
N ASP A 122 14.78 -0.72 7.83
CA ASP A 122 14.49 0.68 8.18
C ASP A 122 13.20 0.79 9.02
N TRP A 123 12.20 -0.04 8.72
CA TRP A 123 10.92 -0.06 9.43
C TRP A 123 11.03 -0.63 10.83
N VAL A 124 11.82 -1.69 11.02
CA VAL A 124 12.15 -2.22 12.35
C VAL A 124 12.84 -1.14 13.18
N ASP A 125 13.83 -0.44 12.61
CA ASP A 125 14.53 0.64 13.30
C ASP A 125 13.57 1.79 13.69
N ILE A 126 12.61 2.16 12.84
CA ILE A 126 11.60 3.18 13.18
C ILE A 126 10.76 2.74 14.37
N ILE A 127 10.34 1.47 14.42
CA ILE A 127 9.50 0.93 15.50
C ILE A 127 10.29 0.84 16.82
N ASP A 128 11.53 0.36 16.76
CA ASP A 128 12.37 0.18 17.96
C ASP A 128 12.77 1.53 18.60
N ASN A 129 12.77 2.62 17.81
CA ASN A 129 13.12 3.97 18.27
C ASN A 129 11.90 4.90 18.47
N ALA A 130 10.67 4.36 18.42
CA ALA A 130 9.42 5.10 18.64
C ALA A 130 9.09 5.32 20.12
#